data_AF-G3P5K7-F1
#
_entry.id   AF-G3P5K7-F1
#
_cell.length_a   1.000
_cell.length_b   1.000
_cell.length_c   1.000
_cell.angle_alpha   90.00
_cell.angle_beta   90.00
_cell.angle_gamma   90.00
#
_symmetry.space_group_name_H-M   'P 1'
#
loop_
_entity.id
_entity.type
_entity.pdbx_description
1 polymer ?
#
loop_
_entity_poly.entity_id
_entity_poly.type
_entity_poly.pdbx_seq_one_letter_code
_entity_poly.pdbx_strand_id
1 'polypeptide(L)'
;MVKDTLTTFDKREHRIEMPHSCFQVMAQDCTEELKFIVLLKRDQSKKENWIYVKIDNVEVELYPKDGAIKAKVNGVELSKLPYDQPEGKFNIKKSSEGISVFAPRFGLQEVYFDLASVKVQIVDWMRSKTCGLCGTADGEIRKEFETPNKRQTENAVSFAHSWVLPGKSCRDASECYMNLESVKLEKQVVIHGQQSKCYSVEPVLRCLPGCVAVRTTTVNVAFHCVPAASNLNRSEGQSSIFEKSADIRETAEAHVACRCSAQCA
;
A
#
# COMPACT_ATOMS: atom_id res chain seq x y z
N MET A 1 0.90 -9.42 9.69
CA MET A 1 0.75 -8.07 10.28
C MET A 1 -0.04 -8.18 11.56
N VAL A 2 0.48 -7.60 12.65
CA VAL A 2 -0.18 -7.51 13.97
C VAL A 2 0.06 -6.10 14.50
N LYS A 3 -1.00 -5.36 14.89
CA LYS A 3 -0.90 -4.02 15.50
C LYS A 3 0.14 -3.10 14.82
N ASP A 4 -0.09 -2.78 13.55
CA ASP A 4 0.75 -1.91 12.70
C ASP A 4 2.21 -2.40 12.50
N THR A 5 2.55 -3.61 12.97
CA THR A 5 3.83 -4.28 12.72
C THR A 5 3.66 -5.25 11.55
N LEU A 6 4.42 -5.00 10.51
CA LEU A 6 4.49 -5.81 9.29
C LEU A 6 5.72 -6.72 9.37
N THR A 7 5.52 -8.00 9.11
CA THR A 7 6.58 -8.99 8.91
C THR A 7 6.52 -9.43 7.46
N THR A 8 7.61 -9.28 6.72
CA THR A 8 7.69 -9.65 5.30
C THR A 8 7.88 -11.16 5.12
N PHE A 9 7.84 -11.64 3.87
CA PHE A 9 8.09 -13.05 3.56
C PHE A 9 9.49 -13.51 3.97
N ASP A 10 10.48 -12.61 3.90
CA ASP A 10 11.86 -12.87 4.33
C ASP A 10 12.09 -12.57 5.82
N LYS A 11 10.99 -12.50 6.60
CA LYS A 11 10.95 -12.38 8.07
C LYS A 11 11.53 -11.07 8.59
N ARG A 12 11.54 -10.03 7.77
CA ARG A 12 11.95 -8.69 8.17
C ARG A 12 10.78 -7.97 8.84
N GLU A 13 10.97 -7.47 10.06
CA GLU A 13 9.92 -6.80 10.84
C GLU A 13 10.09 -5.28 10.87
N HIS A 14 8.99 -4.58 10.62
CA HIS A 14 8.95 -3.12 10.64
C HIS A 14 7.60 -2.58 11.10
N ARG A 15 7.64 -1.42 11.76
CA ARG A 15 6.43 -0.63 12.05
C ARG A 15 6.10 0.23 10.85
N ILE A 16 4.83 0.23 10.47
CA ILE A 16 4.30 1.02 9.37
C ILE A 16 3.20 1.96 9.89
N GLU A 17 3.03 3.10 9.24
CA GLU A 17 1.91 4.02 9.51
C GLU A 17 0.89 3.90 8.39
N MET A 18 -0.19 3.17 8.62
CA MET A 18 -1.17 2.90 7.57
C MET A 18 -2.10 4.09 7.33
N PRO A 19 -2.30 4.50 6.07
CA PRO A 19 -3.31 5.49 5.74
C PRO A 19 -4.72 4.93 5.97
N HIS A 20 -5.64 5.79 6.38
CA HIS A 20 -7.05 5.44 6.46
C HIS A 20 -7.73 5.55 5.08
N SER A 21 -8.76 4.74 4.86
CA SER A 21 -9.65 4.75 3.69
C SER A 21 -9.01 4.40 2.34
N CYS A 22 -7.69 4.24 2.25
CA CYS A 22 -7.01 3.81 1.02
C CYS A 22 -6.59 2.35 1.09
N PHE A 23 -6.61 1.69 -0.07
CA PHE A 23 -6.10 0.33 -0.21
C PHE A 23 -4.57 0.34 -0.21
N GLN A 24 -3.98 -0.65 0.45
CA GLN A 24 -2.55 -0.97 0.38
C GLN A 24 -2.35 -2.37 -0.17
N VAL A 25 -1.40 -2.51 -1.09
CA VAL A 25 -1.05 -3.81 -1.68
C VAL A 25 -0.19 -4.59 -0.69
N MET A 26 -0.78 -5.60 -0.04
CA MET A 26 -0.02 -6.48 0.84
C MET A 26 0.90 -7.40 0.04
N ALA A 27 0.33 -8.11 -0.94
CA ALA A 27 1.05 -8.98 -1.86
C ALA A 27 0.24 -9.13 -3.14
N GLN A 28 0.92 -9.15 -4.28
CA GLN A 28 0.32 -9.49 -5.57
C GLN A 28 1.28 -10.34 -6.40
N ASP A 29 0.73 -11.09 -7.36
CA ASP A 29 1.52 -11.70 -8.42
C ASP A 29 2.02 -10.60 -9.36
N CYS A 30 3.35 -10.49 -9.53
CA CYS A 30 3.99 -9.47 -10.36
C CYS A 30 4.63 -10.09 -11.62
N THR A 31 4.19 -11.28 -12.00
CA THR A 31 4.39 -11.86 -13.33
C THR A 31 3.35 -11.32 -14.32
N GLU A 32 3.50 -11.65 -15.60
CA GLU A 32 2.53 -11.27 -16.65
C GLU A 32 1.13 -11.91 -16.44
N GLU A 33 1.02 -12.96 -15.61
CA GLU A 33 -0.24 -13.67 -15.38
C GLU A 33 -1.15 -12.96 -14.37
N LEU A 34 -0.60 -12.13 -13.47
CA LEU A 34 -1.35 -11.35 -12.47
C LEU A 34 -2.42 -12.17 -11.72
N LYS A 35 -2.06 -13.39 -11.28
CA LYS A 35 -2.98 -14.40 -10.73
C LYS A 35 -3.77 -13.94 -9.51
N PHE A 36 -3.16 -13.10 -8.67
CA PHE A 36 -3.80 -12.60 -7.47
C PHE A 36 -3.32 -11.22 -7.04
N ILE A 37 -4.15 -10.56 -6.25
CA ILE A 37 -3.77 -9.40 -5.44
C ILE A 37 -4.49 -9.46 -4.08
N VAL A 38 -3.73 -9.22 -3.01
CA VAL A 38 -4.23 -9.08 -1.64
C VAL A 38 -4.08 -7.64 -1.23
N LEU A 39 -5.21 -6.99 -0.97
CA LEU A 39 -5.28 -5.61 -0.51
C LEU A 39 -5.75 -5.55 0.94
N LEU A 40 -5.22 -4.56 1.65
CA LEU A 40 -5.68 -4.16 2.96
C LEU A 40 -6.28 -2.76 2.86
N LYS A 41 -7.47 -2.56 3.43
CA LYS A 41 -8.07 -1.24 3.63
C LYS A 41 -8.39 -1.06 5.10
N ARG A 42 -7.98 0.06 5.69
CA ARG A 42 -8.32 0.41 7.07
C ARG A 42 -9.47 1.41 7.08
N ASP A 43 -10.59 1.03 7.66
CA ASP A 43 -11.74 1.91 7.80
C ASP A 43 -11.41 3.12 8.70
N GLN A 44 -11.82 4.32 8.27
CA GLN A 44 -11.52 5.56 8.99
C GLN A 44 -12.30 5.68 10.30
N SER A 45 -13.53 5.17 10.35
CA SER A 45 -14.45 5.38 11.48
C SER A 45 -14.16 4.41 12.63
N LYS A 46 -14.02 3.12 12.31
CA LYS A 46 -13.85 2.04 13.29
C LYS A 46 -12.39 1.61 13.46
N LYS A 47 -11.48 2.09 12.61
CA LYS A 47 -10.07 1.67 12.56
C LYS A 47 -9.88 0.17 12.36
N GLU A 48 -10.89 -0.46 11.75
CA GLU A 48 -10.97 -1.88 11.46
C GLU A 48 -10.35 -2.19 10.10
N ASN A 49 -9.68 -3.34 10.00
CA ASN A 49 -9.06 -3.80 8.76
C ASN A 49 -10.06 -4.59 7.91
N TRP A 50 -9.99 -4.40 6.60
CA TRP A 50 -10.73 -5.15 5.61
C TRP A 50 -9.73 -5.73 4.62
N ILE A 51 -9.88 -7.01 4.28
CA ILE A 51 -8.98 -7.72 3.37
C ILE A 51 -9.74 -8.03 2.09
N TYR A 52 -9.16 -7.65 0.97
CA TYR A 52 -9.70 -7.91 -0.35
C TYR A 52 -8.72 -8.83 -1.07
N VAL A 53 -9.21 -9.96 -1.54
CA VAL A 53 -8.42 -10.94 -2.27
C VAL A 53 -9.07 -11.10 -3.63
N LYS A 54 -8.38 -10.66 -4.68
CA LYS A 54 -8.80 -10.97 -6.05
C LYS A 54 -7.98 -12.16 -6.53
N ILE A 55 -8.67 -13.19 -6.99
CA ILE A 55 -8.08 -14.43 -7.53
C ILE A 55 -8.71 -14.61 -8.91
N ASP A 56 -7.91 -14.49 -9.97
CA ASP A 56 -8.40 -14.44 -11.35
C ASP A 56 -9.49 -13.35 -11.50
N ASN A 57 -10.73 -13.75 -11.83
CA ASN A 57 -11.88 -12.89 -12.01
C ASN A 57 -12.83 -12.85 -10.80
N VAL A 58 -12.45 -13.48 -9.68
CA VAL A 58 -13.30 -13.56 -8.47
C VAL A 58 -12.72 -12.67 -7.37
N GLU A 59 -13.61 -11.91 -6.73
CA GLU A 59 -13.27 -11.06 -5.58
C GLU A 59 -13.80 -11.69 -4.28
N VAL A 60 -12.93 -11.74 -3.28
CA VAL A 60 -13.26 -12.17 -1.91
C VAL A 60 -12.99 -11.00 -0.97
N GLU A 61 -13.99 -10.61 -0.18
CA GLU A 61 -13.84 -9.58 0.85
C GLU A 61 -13.96 -10.24 2.24
N LEU A 62 -13.00 -10.00 3.12
CA LEU A 62 -13.05 -10.39 4.53
C LEU A 62 -13.10 -9.14 5.40
N TYR A 63 -14.10 -9.05 6.28
CA TYR A 63 -14.35 -7.84 7.05
C TYR A 63 -15.01 -8.17 8.41
N PRO A 64 -14.80 -7.31 9.43
CA PRO A 64 -15.45 -7.47 10.73
C PRO A 64 -16.92 -7.05 10.68
N LYS A 65 -17.78 -7.86 11.30
CA LYS A 65 -19.20 -7.58 11.52
C LYS A 65 -19.65 -8.32 12.78
N ASP A 66 -20.22 -7.57 13.72
CA ASP A 66 -20.74 -8.08 15.00
C ASP A 66 -19.71 -8.88 15.82
N GLY A 67 -18.46 -8.41 15.86
CA GLY A 67 -17.39 -9.04 16.64
C GLY A 67 -16.83 -10.34 16.02
N ALA A 68 -17.15 -10.64 14.76
CA ALA A 68 -16.59 -11.76 14.02
C ALA A 68 -16.18 -11.35 12.60
N ILE A 69 -15.30 -12.12 11.98
CA ILE A 69 -14.98 -11.94 10.56
C ILE A 69 -16.06 -12.60 9.70
N LYS A 70 -16.52 -11.89 8.67
CA LYS A 70 -17.43 -12.37 7.62
C LYS A 70 -16.72 -12.34 6.28
N ALA A 71 -17.25 -13.10 5.33
CA ALA A 71 -16.73 -13.18 3.98
C ALA A 71 -17.82 -12.84 2.95
N LYS A 72 -17.46 -12.09 1.91
CA LYS A 72 -18.23 -11.95 0.68
C LYS A 72 -17.47 -12.56 -0.49
N VAL A 73 -18.20 -13.08 -1.47
CA VAL A 73 -17.67 -13.46 -2.77
C VAL A 73 -18.45 -12.71 -3.83
N ASN A 74 -17.76 -11.92 -4.65
CA ASN A 74 -18.36 -11.04 -5.67
C ASN A 74 -19.51 -10.17 -5.09
N GLY A 75 -19.28 -9.56 -3.92
CA GLY A 75 -20.25 -8.71 -3.23
C GLY A 75 -21.34 -9.45 -2.44
N VAL A 76 -21.48 -10.78 -2.59
CA VAL A 76 -22.51 -11.58 -1.90
C VAL A 76 -21.95 -12.16 -0.60
N GLU A 77 -22.55 -11.81 0.54
CA GLU A 77 -22.16 -12.33 1.85
C GLU A 77 -22.43 -13.84 1.95
N LEU A 78 -21.43 -14.61 2.39
CA LEU A 78 -21.56 -16.04 2.56
C LEU A 78 -22.37 -16.36 3.82
N SER A 79 -23.43 -17.15 3.64
CA SER A 79 -24.30 -17.59 4.75
C SER A 79 -23.69 -18.72 5.58
N LYS A 80 -22.76 -19.50 5.01
CA LYS A 80 -22.09 -20.62 5.68
C LYS A 80 -20.66 -20.82 5.19
N LEU A 81 -19.83 -21.40 6.06
CA LEU A 81 -18.48 -21.87 5.76
C LEU A 81 -18.37 -23.35 6.17
N PRO A 82 -17.53 -24.17 5.52
CA PRO A 82 -16.62 -23.80 4.42
C PRO A 82 -17.36 -23.46 3.12
N TYR A 83 -16.70 -22.72 2.24
CA TYR A 83 -17.17 -22.39 0.90
C TYR A 83 -16.15 -22.85 -0.13
N ASP A 84 -16.54 -23.83 -0.94
CA ASP A 84 -15.80 -24.25 -2.13
C ASP A 84 -16.30 -23.43 -3.32
N GLN A 85 -15.40 -22.71 -3.99
CA GLN A 85 -15.76 -21.99 -5.19
C GLN A 85 -16.13 -23.01 -6.30
N PRO A 86 -17.24 -22.82 -7.05
CA PRO A 86 -17.76 -23.83 -7.98
C PRO A 86 -16.79 -24.35 -9.04
N GLU A 87 -15.85 -23.52 -9.50
CA GLU A 87 -14.83 -23.88 -10.51
C GLU A 87 -13.56 -24.47 -9.86
N GLY A 88 -13.56 -24.67 -8.54
CA GLY A 88 -12.42 -25.19 -7.79
C GLY A 88 -11.23 -24.25 -7.73
N LYS A 89 -11.44 -22.93 -7.89
CA LYS A 89 -10.36 -21.93 -7.87
C LYS A 89 -9.77 -21.73 -6.48
N PHE A 90 -10.63 -21.69 -5.46
CA PHE A 90 -10.26 -21.48 -4.07
C PHE A 90 -11.30 -22.09 -3.12
N ASN A 91 -10.91 -22.21 -1.85
CA ASN A 91 -11.81 -22.57 -0.76
C ASN A 91 -11.64 -21.59 0.40
N ILE A 92 -12.75 -21.29 1.09
CA ILE A 92 -12.78 -20.43 2.28
C ILE A 92 -13.17 -21.29 3.48
N LYS A 93 -12.38 -21.25 4.55
CA LYS A 93 -12.64 -21.98 5.79
C LYS A 93 -12.72 -21.04 6.97
N LYS A 94 -13.59 -21.38 7.91
CA LYS A 94 -13.56 -20.79 9.25
C LYS A 94 -12.43 -21.44 10.05
N SER A 95 -11.59 -20.62 10.67
CA SER A 95 -10.64 -21.02 11.72
C SER A 95 -11.22 -20.67 13.10
N SER A 96 -10.55 -21.01 14.20
CA SER A 96 -11.07 -20.74 15.56
C SER A 96 -11.42 -19.27 15.77
N GLU A 97 -10.54 -18.36 15.33
CA GLU A 97 -10.65 -16.91 15.60
C GLU A 97 -10.87 -16.06 14.33
N GLY A 98 -10.84 -16.67 13.14
CA GLY A 98 -10.83 -15.93 11.88
C GLY A 98 -11.29 -16.74 10.66
N ILE A 99 -10.99 -16.23 9.47
CA ILE A 99 -11.29 -16.87 8.18
C ILE A 99 -10.00 -17.02 7.38
N SER A 100 -9.82 -18.18 6.74
CA SER A 100 -8.73 -18.46 5.81
C SER A 100 -9.25 -18.66 4.38
N VAL A 101 -8.60 -18.05 3.39
CA VAL A 101 -8.80 -18.26 1.96
C VAL A 101 -7.61 -19.05 1.41
N PHE A 102 -7.87 -20.17 0.74
CA PHE A 102 -6.85 -21.05 0.16
C PHE A 102 -6.99 -21.07 -1.37
N ALA A 103 -5.94 -20.65 -2.08
CA ALA A 103 -5.92 -20.66 -3.56
C ALA A 103 -4.54 -21.09 -4.10
N PRO A 104 -4.03 -22.29 -3.74
CA PRO A 104 -2.64 -22.68 -4.03
C PRO A 104 -2.33 -22.78 -5.52
N ARG A 105 -3.33 -23.08 -6.37
CA ARG A 105 -3.18 -23.07 -7.84
C ARG A 105 -2.89 -21.67 -8.40
N PHE A 106 -3.27 -20.62 -7.68
CA PHE A 106 -3.04 -19.23 -8.04
C PHE A 106 -1.84 -18.61 -7.32
N GLY A 107 -1.19 -19.35 -6.41
CA GLY A 107 -0.01 -18.86 -5.70
C GLY A 107 -0.23 -18.55 -4.22
N LEU A 108 -1.48 -18.52 -3.75
CA LEU A 108 -1.82 -18.22 -2.35
C LEU A 108 -2.01 -19.52 -1.56
N GLN A 109 -1.03 -19.82 -0.71
CA GLN A 109 -1.12 -20.94 0.23
C GLN A 109 -2.20 -20.68 1.28
N GLU A 110 -2.25 -19.47 1.85
CA GLU A 110 -3.26 -19.05 2.82
C GLU A 110 -3.33 -17.52 2.88
N VAL A 111 -4.53 -16.94 2.84
CA VAL A 111 -4.79 -15.59 3.34
C VAL A 111 -5.68 -15.73 4.57
N TYR A 112 -5.11 -15.49 5.75
CA TYR A 112 -5.81 -15.58 7.03
C TYR A 112 -6.07 -14.20 7.61
N PHE A 113 -7.29 -14.01 8.13
CA PHE A 113 -7.71 -12.78 8.76
C PHE A 113 -8.56 -13.04 10.01
N ASP A 114 -8.18 -12.39 11.11
CA ASP A 114 -8.92 -12.30 12.35
C ASP A 114 -8.99 -10.82 12.82
N LEU A 115 -9.60 -10.54 13.97
CA LEU A 115 -9.75 -9.17 14.48
C LEU A 115 -8.43 -8.48 14.87
N ALA A 116 -7.36 -9.24 15.13
CA ALA A 116 -6.06 -8.79 15.60
C ALA A 116 -4.97 -8.84 14.52
N SER A 117 -5.09 -9.74 13.54
CA SER A 117 -3.99 -10.11 12.66
C SER A 117 -4.44 -10.43 11.23
N VAL A 118 -3.52 -10.15 10.29
CA VAL A 118 -3.62 -10.53 8.88
C VAL A 118 -2.36 -11.30 8.53
N LYS A 119 -2.49 -12.43 7.84
CA LYS A 119 -1.37 -13.25 7.39
C LYS A 119 -1.57 -13.64 5.95
N VAL A 120 -0.55 -13.40 5.12
CA VAL A 120 -0.49 -13.88 3.74
C VAL A 120 0.63 -14.91 3.67
N GLN A 121 0.32 -16.07 3.12
CA GLN A 121 1.29 -17.11 2.79
C GLN A 121 1.17 -17.45 1.32
N ILE A 122 2.32 -17.52 0.67
CA ILE A 122 2.44 -17.93 -0.72
C ILE A 122 2.98 -19.36 -0.79
N VAL A 123 2.68 -20.03 -1.89
CA VAL A 123 3.29 -21.33 -2.24
C VAL A 123 4.74 -21.12 -2.69
N ASP A 124 5.58 -22.15 -2.55
CA ASP A 124 7.02 -22.01 -2.81
C ASP A 124 7.36 -21.58 -4.25
N TRP A 125 6.56 -21.99 -5.24
CA TRP A 125 6.81 -21.61 -6.65
C TRP A 125 6.53 -20.13 -6.96
N MET A 126 5.96 -19.38 -6.02
CA MET A 126 5.76 -17.92 -6.09
C MET A 126 6.92 -17.10 -5.50
N ARG A 127 7.95 -17.72 -4.93
CA ARG A 127 9.16 -17.02 -4.50
C ARG A 127 9.77 -16.23 -5.67
N SER A 128 10.21 -15.01 -5.39
CA SER A 128 10.73 -14.03 -6.36
C SER A 128 9.74 -13.59 -7.45
N LYS A 129 8.44 -13.91 -7.31
CA LYS A 129 7.38 -13.54 -8.28
C LYS A 129 6.33 -12.61 -7.68
N THR A 130 6.43 -12.31 -6.39
CA THR A 130 5.50 -11.41 -5.70
C THR A 130 6.08 -10.01 -5.56
N CYS A 131 5.20 -9.03 -5.39
CA CYS A 131 5.57 -7.70 -4.93
C CYS A 131 4.44 -7.11 -4.06
N GLY A 132 4.74 -6.06 -3.30
CA GLY A 132 3.86 -5.51 -2.27
C GLY A 132 4.59 -5.34 -0.94
N LEU A 133 3.84 -4.95 0.10
CA LEU A 133 4.36 -4.79 1.46
C LEU A 133 5.03 -6.07 2.02
N CYS A 134 4.57 -7.24 1.62
CA CYS A 134 5.13 -8.51 2.08
C CYS A 134 6.47 -8.88 1.38
N GLY A 135 6.92 -8.11 0.38
CA GLY A 135 8.18 -8.34 -0.30
C GLY A 135 8.13 -9.39 -1.43
N THR A 136 9.32 -9.78 -1.91
CA THR A 136 9.53 -10.69 -3.06
C THR A 136 9.75 -12.15 -2.65
N ALA A 137 10.01 -12.44 -1.37
CA ALA A 137 10.32 -13.78 -0.85
C ALA A 137 11.55 -14.43 -1.52
N ASP A 138 12.54 -13.63 -1.88
CA ASP A 138 13.77 -14.08 -2.55
C ASP A 138 14.92 -14.37 -1.56
N GLY A 139 14.73 -14.11 -0.28
CA GLY A 139 15.72 -14.28 0.78
C GLY A 139 16.66 -13.09 0.98
N GLU A 140 16.52 -12.00 0.22
CA GLU A 140 17.36 -10.81 0.30
C GLU A 140 16.78 -9.75 1.26
N ILE A 141 17.11 -9.90 2.53
CA ILE A 141 16.64 -9.00 3.60
C ILE A 141 17.16 -7.55 3.47
N ARG A 142 18.22 -7.28 2.69
CA ARG A 142 18.79 -5.93 2.54
C ARG A 142 18.01 -5.07 1.55
N LYS A 143 17.26 -5.69 0.64
CA LYS A 143 16.51 -5.01 -0.42
C LYS A 143 15.00 -5.15 -0.28
N GLU A 144 14.55 -5.36 0.95
CA GLU A 144 13.15 -5.58 1.30
C GLU A 144 12.24 -4.40 0.93
N PHE A 145 12.79 -3.18 0.95
CA PHE A 145 12.04 -1.95 0.75
C PHE A 145 12.01 -1.52 -0.72
N GLU A 146 11.67 -2.47 -1.59
CA GLU A 146 11.46 -2.22 -3.02
C GLU A 146 10.08 -1.58 -3.26
N THR A 147 10.05 -0.38 -3.79
CA THR A 147 8.83 0.34 -4.17
C THR A 147 8.29 -0.15 -5.53
N PRO A 148 7.05 0.19 -5.92
CA PRO A 148 6.48 -0.24 -7.20
C PRO A 148 7.32 0.15 -8.44
N ASN A 149 8.06 1.26 -8.38
CA ASN A 149 8.98 1.70 -9.43
C ASN A 149 10.39 1.09 -9.32
N LYS A 150 10.54 -0.03 -8.61
CA LYS A 150 11.80 -0.80 -8.47
C LYS A 150 12.94 -0.04 -7.77
N ARG A 151 12.60 1.00 -7.01
CA ARG A 151 13.58 1.73 -6.18
C ARG A 151 13.66 1.14 -4.80
N GLN A 152 14.84 1.26 -4.21
CA GLN A 152 15.07 0.91 -2.81
C GLN A 152 14.93 2.18 -1.98
N THR A 153 14.02 2.15 -0.99
CA THR A 153 13.96 3.18 0.05
C THR A 153 14.58 2.65 1.34
N GLU A 154 15.11 3.56 2.16
CA GLU A 154 15.67 3.20 3.47
C GLU A 154 14.65 3.37 4.60
N ASN A 155 13.48 3.94 4.30
CA ASN A 155 12.45 4.25 5.28
C ASN A 155 11.24 3.33 5.14
N ALA A 156 10.95 2.55 6.19
CA ALA A 156 9.84 1.59 6.21
C ALA A 156 8.46 2.24 5.99
N VAL A 157 8.27 3.48 6.45
CA VAL A 157 6.99 4.21 6.29
C VAL A 157 6.84 4.72 4.85
N SER A 158 7.89 5.29 4.26
CA SER A 158 7.94 5.65 2.84
C SER A 158 7.69 4.45 1.94
N PHE A 159 8.35 3.32 2.23
CA PHE A 159 8.11 2.03 1.58
C PHE A 159 6.63 1.65 1.66
N ALA A 160 6.05 1.67 2.86
CA ALA A 160 4.67 1.27 3.04
C ALA A 160 3.67 2.20 2.34
N HIS A 161 3.97 3.50 2.31
CA HIS A 161 3.17 4.51 1.62
C HIS A 161 3.25 4.37 0.10
N SER A 162 4.39 3.94 -0.45
CA SER A 162 4.54 3.73 -1.89
C SER A 162 3.63 2.62 -2.45
N TRP A 163 3.17 1.68 -1.60
CA TRP A 163 2.25 0.60 -1.96
C TRP A 163 0.77 0.94 -1.75
N VAL A 164 0.45 2.22 -1.55
CA VAL A 164 -0.93 2.71 -1.47
C VAL A 164 -1.49 2.89 -2.87
N LEU A 165 -2.72 2.41 -3.09
CA LEU A 165 -3.47 2.71 -4.30
C LEU A 165 -4.13 4.09 -4.14
N PRO A 166 -3.70 5.11 -4.92
CA PRO A 166 -4.19 6.47 -4.75
C PRO A 166 -5.64 6.60 -5.23
N GLY A 167 -6.37 7.50 -4.59
CA GLY A 167 -7.69 7.93 -5.04
C GLY A 167 -7.57 8.78 -6.29
N LYS A 168 -8.53 8.64 -7.21
CA LYS A 168 -8.56 9.44 -8.45
C LYS A 168 -9.18 10.81 -8.22
N SER A 169 -10.22 10.86 -7.39
CA SER A 169 -10.92 12.08 -7.02
C SER A 169 -11.60 11.85 -5.66
N CYS A 170 -11.96 12.92 -4.96
CA CYS A 170 -12.68 12.77 -3.69
C CYS A 170 -14.15 12.37 -3.85
N ARG A 171 -14.61 12.10 -5.08
CA ARG A 171 -15.90 11.47 -5.38
C ARG A 171 -15.77 9.97 -5.72
N ASP A 172 -14.57 9.43 -5.67
CA ASP A 172 -14.31 8.03 -6.00
C ASP A 172 -15.00 7.08 -5.02
N ALA A 173 -15.57 5.99 -5.54
CA ALA A 173 -16.28 4.99 -4.75
C ALA A 173 -15.37 4.25 -3.76
N SER A 174 -14.04 4.30 -3.99
CA SER A 174 -13.07 3.75 -3.04
C SER A 174 -13.01 4.54 -1.72
N GLU A 175 -13.50 5.79 -1.70
CA GLU A 175 -13.36 6.74 -0.58
C GLU A 175 -11.90 6.98 -0.15
N CYS A 176 -10.93 6.67 -1.04
CA CYS A 176 -9.54 7.04 -0.82
C CYS A 176 -9.35 8.52 -1.16
N TYR A 177 -9.04 9.33 -0.15
CA TYR A 177 -8.89 10.78 -0.29
C TYR A 177 -7.44 11.25 -0.40
N MET A 178 -6.54 10.35 -0.77
CA MET A 178 -5.10 10.61 -0.84
C MET A 178 -4.55 10.24 -2.22
N ASN A 179 -3.51 10.96 -2.61
CA ASN A 179 -2.71 10.72 -3.79
C ASN A 179 -1.22 10.66 -3.43
N LEU A 180 -0.42 10.08 -4.31
CA LEU A 180 1.03 10.02 -4.21
C LEU A 180 1.65 11.13 -5.07
N GLU A 181 2.43 12.01 -4.45
CA GLU A 181 2.99 13.19 -5.12
C GLU A 181 4.46 13.41 -4.77
N SER A 182 5.20 14.05 -5.67
CA SER A 182 6.51 14.62 -5.34
C SER A 182 6.33 15.93 -4.59
N VAL A 183 7.08 16.12 -3.51
CA VAL A 183 6.93 17.27 -2.62
C VAL A 183 8.18 18.12 -2.66
N LYS A 184 8.00 19.44 -2.63
CA LYS A 184 9.10 20.39 -2.55
C LYS A 184 9.60 20.48 -1.11
N LEU A 185 10.91 20.46 -0.93
CA LEU A 185 11.52 20.76 0.37
C LEU A 185 11.47 22.28 0.61
N GLU A 186 10.82 22.71 1.69
CA GLU A 186 10.71 24.14 2.03
C GLU A 186 12.00 24.72 2.63
N LYS A 187 12.86 23.87 3.17
CA LYS A 187 14.18 24.26 3.68
C LYS A 187 15.06 24.73 2.51
N GLN A 188 15.76 25.85 2.70
CA GLN A 188 16.78 26.29 1.76
C GLN A 188 17.98 25.33 1.81
N VAL A 189 18.35 24.80 0.65
CA VAL A 189 19.48 23.87 0.50
C VAL A 189 20.53 24.52 -0.39
N VAL A 190 21.79 24.41 0.02
CA VAL A 190 22.95 24.83 -0.78
C VAL A 190 23.71 23.59 -1.21
N ILE A 191 23.81 23.35 -2.52
CA ILE A 191 24.57 22.24 -3.09
C ILE A 191 25.68 22.84 -3.95
N HIS A 192 26.93 22.43 -3.71
CA HIS A 192 28.12 22.95 -4.39
C HIS A 192 28.20 24.50 -4.41
N GLY A 193 27.77 25.15 -3.32
CA GLY A 193 27.80 26.62 -3.18
C GLY A 193 26.64 27.36 -3.87
N GLN A 194 25.70 26.66 -4.50
CA GLN A 194 24.53 27.27 -5.15
C GLN A 194 23.24 26.97 -4.38
N GLN A 195 22.34 27.96 -4.27
CA GLN A 195 20.99 27.73 -3.75
C GLN A 195 20.21 26.81 -4.69
N SER A 196 19.58 25.80 -4.10
CA SER A 196 18.85 24.75 -4.82
C SER A 196 17.42 24.60 -4.32
N LYS A 197 16.53 24.23 -5.22
CA LYS A 197 15.17 23.75 -4.92
C LYS A 197 15.18 22.24 -5.03
N CYS A 198 14.64 21.55 -4.03
CA CYS A 198 14.66 20.09 -3.97
C CYS A 198 13.24 19.52 -4.01
N TYR A 199 13.08 18.42 -4.74
CA TYR A 199 11.81 17.70 -4.93
C TYR A 199 11.99 16.23 -4.61
N SER A 200 11.03 15.63 -3.91
CA SER A 200 11.15 14.23 -3.51
C SER A 200 11.13 13.31 -4.72
N VAL A 201 12.07 12.36 -4.77
CA VAL A 201 12.11 11.28 -5.78
C VAL A 201 11.45 10.00 -5.28
N GLU A 202 11.06 9.99 -4.01
CA GLU A 202 10.12 9.03 -3.44
C GLU A 202 8.75 9.71 -3.32
N PRO A 203 7.64 9.03 -3.66
CA PRO A 203 6.31 9.61 -3.56
C PRO A 203 5.91 9.79 -2.10
N VAL A 204 5.23 10.90 -1.80
CA VAL A 204 4.73 11.23 -0.47
C VAL A 204 3.21 11.36 -0.53
N LEU A 205 2.51 10.79 0.45
CA LEU A 205 1.05 10.87 0.52
C LEU A 205 0.59 12.31 0.77
N ARG A 206 -0.31 12.77 -0.09
CA ARG A 206 -0.99 14.07 0.00
C ARG A 206 -2.49 13.87 -0.08
N CYS A 207 -3.25 14.77 0.55
CA CYS A 207 -4.69 14.77 0.41
C CYS A 207 -5.04 15.26 -1.00
N LEU A 208 -6.11 14.71 -1.57
CA LEU A 208 -6.62 15.18 -2.85
C LEU A 208 -7.06 16.66 -2.75
N PRO A 209 -7.07 17.39 -3.89
CA PRO A 209 -7.63 18.74 -3.94
C PRO A 209 -9.05 18.80 -3.36
N GLY A 210 -9.34 19.82 -2.56
CA GLY A 210 -10.62 19.96 -1.85
C GLY A 210 -10.71 19.19 -0.52
N CYS A 211 -9.64 18.49 -0.13
CA CYS A 211 -9.52 17.79 1.14
C CYS A 211 -8.41 18.39 2.02
N VAL A 212 -8.55 18.20 3.34
CA VAL A 212 -7.58 18.64 4.34
C VAL A 212 -7.05 17.46 5.13
N ALA A 213 -5.77 17.50 5.50
CA ALA A 213 -5.17 16.50 6.36
C ALA A 213 -5.77 16.61 7.76
N VAL A 214 -6.19 15.48 8.31
CA VAL A 214 -6.63 15.39 9.72
C VAL A 214 -5.62 14.62 10.58
N ARG A 215 -4.75 13.83 9.95
CA ARG A 215 -3.59 13.21 10.60
C ARG A 215 -2.44 13.16 9.62
N THR A 216 -1.26 13.51 10.11
CA THR A 216 -0.01 13.45 9.37
C THR A 216 1.00 12.59 10.13
N THR A 217 2.05 12.17 9.42
CA THR A 217 3.23 11.53 9.98
C THR A 217 4.47 12.07 9.28
N THR A 218 5.66 11.80 9.83
CA THR A 218 6.93 12.20 9.23
C THR A 218 7.57 11.03 8.51
N VAL A 219 7.98 11.24 7.26
CA VAL A 219 8.73 10.28 6.46
C VAL A 219 10.11 10.86 6.13
N ASN A 220 11.14 10.01 6.12
CA ASN A 220 12.46 10.40 5.63
C ASN A 220 12.58 9.90 4.18
N VAL A 221 12.67 10.83 3.23
CA VAL A 221 12.63 10.52 1.79
C VAL A 221 13.79 11.16 1.06
N ALA A 222 14.20 10.53 -0.04
CA ALA A 222 15.19 11.10 -0.95
C ALA A 222 14.63 12.28 -1.76
N PHE A 223 15.48 13.28 -2.00
CA PHE A 223 15.20 14.44 -2.82
C PHE A 223 16.24 14.62 -3.92
N HIS A 224 15.78 15.07 -5.08
CA HIS A 224 16.61 15.58 -6.17
C HIS A 224 16.55 17.11 -6.17
N CYS A 225 17.69 17.74 -6.31
CA CYS A 225 17.86 19.17 -6.15
C CYS A 225 18.39 19.78 -7.45
N VAL A 226 17.78 20.90 -7.84
CA VAL A 226 18.20 21.69 -9.00
C VAL A 226 18.52 23.12 -8.58
N PRO A 227 19.38 23.84 -9.30
CA PRO A 227 19.63 25.26 -9.06
C PRO A 227 18.31 26.05 -8.95
N ALA A 228 18.19 26.95 -7.97
CA ALA A 228 16.95 27.68 -7.71
C ALA A 228 16.46 28.54 -8.90
N ALA A 229 17.40 28.97 -9.75
CA ALA A 229 17.13 29.73 -10.98
C ALA A 229 16.63 28.86 -12.15
N SER A 230 16.62 27.53 -12.02
CA SER A 230 16.13 26.64 -13.06
C SER A 230 14.61 26.70 -13.21
N ASN A 231 14.13 26.80 -14.44
CA ASN A 231 12.72 26.73 -14.79
C ASN A 231 12.32 25.27 -14.99
N LEU A 232 12.13 24.52 -13.91
CA LEU A 232 11.44 23.23 -14.00
C LEU A 232 9.95 23.53 -14.27
N ASN A 233 9.50 23.31 -15.50
CA ASN A 233 8.07 23.32 -15.82
C ASN A 233 7.38 22.21 -15.03
N ARG A 234 6.37 22.59 -14.23
CA ARG A 234 5.61 21.70 -13.32
C ARG A 234 4.99 20.49 -14.03
N SER A 235 4.79 20.57 -15.34
CA SER A 235 4.13 19.56 -16.19
C SER A 235 5.08 18.59 -16.92
N GLU A 236 6.35 18.96 -17.18
CA GLU A 236 7.33 18.07 -17.84
C GLU A 236 8.22 17.32 -16.82
N GLY A 237 8.28 17.79 -15.56
CA GLY A 237 9.12 17.22 -14.50
C GLY A 237 8.45 16.17 -13.61
N GLN A 238 7.12 16.08 -13.54
CA GLN A 238 6.44 15.21 -12.56
C GLN A 238 6.46 13.71 -12.90
N SER A 239 6.45 13.34 -14.19
CA SER A 239 6.64 11.94 -14.58
C SER A 239 8.11 11.50 -14.50
N SER A 240 9.05 12.43 -14.71
CA SER A 240 10.49 12.13 -14.68
C SER A 240 11.15 12.27 -13.31
N ILE A 241 10.52 12.95 -12.33
CA ILE A 241 11.16 13.20 -11.02
C ILE A 241 11.43 11.90 -10.25
N PHE A 242 10.52 10.93 -10.32
CA PHE A 242 10.69 9.63 -9.66
C PHE A 242 11.80 8.78 -10.30
N GLU A 243 12.33 9.20 -11.45
CA GLU A 243 13.47 8.56 -12.11
C GLU A 243 14.81 9.27 -11.83
N LYS A 244 14.80 10.46 -11.19
CA LYS A 244 16.02 11.21 -10.88
C LYS A 244 16.81 10.62 -9.72
N SER A 245 18.11 10.86 -9.69
CA SER A 245 18.98 10.46 -8.58
C SER A 245 18.67 11.27 -7.32
N ALA A 246 18.88 10.65 -6.16
CA ALA A 246 18.83 11.33 -4.88
C ALA A 246 20.11 12.14 -4.66
N ASP A 247 19.99 13.41 -4.31
CA ASP A 247 21.10 14.27 -3.91
C ASP A 247 21.20 14.38 -2.39
N ILE A 248 20.05 14.42 -1.71
CA ILE A 248 19.95 14.50 -0.25
C ILE A 248 18.78 13.63 0.25
N ARG A 249 18.78 13.33 1.56
CA ARG A 249 17.64 12.76 2.27
C ARG A 249 17.22 13.71 3.39
N GLU A 250 15.94 14.01 3.46
CA GLU A 250 15.38 14.92 4.45
C GLU A 250 13.97 14.47 4.87
N THR A 251 13.49 15.03 5.97
CA THR A 251 12.13 14.75 6.46
C THR A 251 11.08 15.49 5.65
N ALA A 252 10.01 14.80 5.28
CA ALA A 252 8.78 15.37 4.74
C ALA A 252 7.59 14.96 5.61
N GLU A 253 6.60 15.84 5.70
CA GLU A 253 5.29 15.47 6.25
C GLU A 253 4.54 14.60 5.22
N ALA A 254 3.89 13.52 5.64
CA ALA A 254 3.00 12.70 4.82
C ALA A 254 1.60 12.67 5.43
N HIS A 255 0.55 12.77 4.62
CA HIS A 255 -0.83 12.72 5.10
C HIS A 255 -1.26 11.26 5.22
N VAL A 256 -1.84 10.87 6.35
CA VAL A 256 -2.28 9.48 6.61
C VAL A 256 -3.77 9.39 6.93
N ALA A 257 -4.46 10.52 7.03
CA ALA A 257 -5.91 10.60 7.02
C ALA A 257 -6.33 11.98 6.50
N CYS A 258 -7.36 12.00 5.65
CA CYS A 258 -7.89 13.21 5.06
C CYS A 258 -9.39 13.31 5.31
N ARG A 259 -9.89 14.55 5.29
CA ARG A 259 -11.32 14.85 5.31
C ARG A 259 -11.62 15.84 4.19
N CYS A 260 -12.62 15.52 3.38
CA CYS A 260 -13.00 16.36 2.25
C CYS A 260 -14.22 17.21 2.57
N SER A 261 -14.32 18.39 1.94
CA SER A 261 -15.52 19.21 2.01
C SER A 261 -16.64 18.61 1.12
N ALA A 262 -17.90 18.99 1.38
CA ALA A 262 -19.03 18.58 0.54
C ALA A 262 -18.92 19.09 -0.92
N GLN A 263 -18.05 20.07 -1.17
CA GLN A 263 -17.85 20.73 -2.46
C GLN A 263 -16.71 20.12 -3.28
N CYS A 264 -16.32 18.87 -3.01
CA CYS A 264 -15.47 18.06 -3.88
C CYS A 264 -15.88 18.27 -5.35
N ALA A 265 -15.12 19.05 -6.11
CA ALA A 265 -15.37 19.44 -7.50
C ALA A 265 -14.35 18.80 -8.41
#